data_AF-A0A7W0Q3J5-F1
#
_entry.id   AF-A0A7W0Q3J5-F1
#
_cell.length_a   1.000
_cell.length_b   1.000
_cell.length_c   1.000
_cell.angle_alpha   90.00
_cell.angle_beta   90.00
_cell.angle_gamma   90.00
#
_symmetry.space_group_name_H-M   'P 1'
#
loop_
_entity.id
_entity.type
_entity.pdbx_description
1 polymer ?
#
loop_
_entity_poly.entity_id
_entity_poly.type
_entity_poly.pdbx_seq_one_letter_code
_entity_poly.pdbx_strand_id
1 'polypeptide(L)'
;MADHSEQIATLRDELATLRDEVASLHRDLRRAREHVDLTMRGQLRCRACGCRKIAHAMKVLDRADGSLREGMALYQPSWWSSKTRGELEAYACTRCGLVEWWVVDPKSLQPHDEFLRIIDGELAGPTDPYR
;
A
#
# COMPACT_ATOMS: atom_id res chain seq x y z
N MET A 1 26.29 -42.92 30.37
CA MET A 1 25.63 -41.70 30.89
C MET A 1 26.26 -40.41 30.35
N ALA A 2 27.59 -40.31 30.19
CA ALA A 2 28.23 -39.10 29.63
C ALA A 2 27.83 -38.78 28.16
N ASP A 3 27.78 -39.79 27.30
CA ASP A 3 27.42 -39.68 25.87
C ASP A 3 26.02 -39.08 25.61
N HIS A 4 25.05 -39.39 26.48
CA HIS A 4 23.69 -38.86 26.34
C HIS A 4 23.60 -37.40 26.77
N SER A 5 24.39 -36.98 27.77
CA SER A 5 24.43 -35.57 28.19
C SER A 5 25.06 -34.67 27.12
N GLU A 6 26.07 -35.19 26.43
CA GLU A 6 26.73 -34.50 25.32
C GLU A 6 25.80 -34.39 24.10
N GLN A 7 25.13 -35.48 23.72
CA GLN A 7 24.12 -35.45 22.65
C GLN A 7 22.95 -34.50 22.97
N ILE A 8 22.48 -34.46 24.23
CA ILE A 8 21.42 -33.54 24.64
C ILE A 8 21.89 -32.08 24.58
N ALA A 9 23.17 -31.80 24.88
CA ALA A 9 23.72 -30.46 24.76
C ALA A 9 23.77 -30.01 23.29
N THR A 10 24.29 -30.85 22.41
CA THR A 10 24.34 -30.58 20.96
C THR A 10 22.95 -30.32 20.38
N LEU A 11 21.97 -31.18 20.72
CA LEU A 11 20.59 -31.00 20.24
C LEU A 11 19.94 -29.70 20.75
N ARG A 12 20.31 -29.23 21.95
CA ARG A 12 19.80 -27.95 22.48
C ARG A 12 20.38 -26.76 21.72
N ASP A 13 21.65 -26.81 21.36
CA ASP A 13 22.32 -25.76 20.58
C ASP A 13 21.80 -25.70 19.14
N GLU A 14 21.58 -26.87 18.51
CA GLU A 14 20.93 -26.96 17.20
C GLU A 14 19.49 -26.41 17.25
N LEU A 15 18.72 -26.73 18.30
CA LEU A 15 17.38 -26.18 18.50
C LEU A 15 17.38 -24.66 18.71
N ALA A 16 18.37 -24.11 19.41
CA ALA A 16 18.51 -22.67 19.58
C ALA A 16 18.79 -21.99 18.24
N THR A 17 19.73 -22.54 17.47
CA THR A 17 20.09 -22.04 16.13
C THR A 17 18.88 -22.07 15.19
N LEU A 18 18.17 -23.20 15.13
CA LEU A 18 16.97 -23.32 14.28
C LEU A 18 15.85 -22.35 14.69
N ARG A 19 15.67 -22.08 15.98
CA ARG A 19 14.68 -21.09 16.45
C ARG A 19 15.04 -19.68 15.99
N ASP A 20 16.32 -19.33 16.04
CA ASP A 20 16.81 -18.02 15.60
C ASP A 20 16.65 -17.85 14.08
N GLU A 21 16.95 -18.90 13.31
CA GLU A 21 16.73 -18.92 11.86
C GLU A 21 15.25 -18.76 11.50
N VAL A 22 14.35 -19.49 12.17
CA VAL A 22 12.90 -19.37 11.97
C VAL A 22 12.41 -17.96 12.32
N ALA A 23 12.92 -17.37 13.41
CA ALA A 23 12.59 -16.00 13.79
C ALA A 23 13.06 -14.99 12.73
N SER A 24 14.23 -15.21 12.12
CA SER A 24 14.73 -14.37 11.02
C SER A 24 13.86 -14.50 9.77
N LEU A 25 13.59 -15.73 9.34
CA LEU A 25 12.75 -15.99 8.17
C LEU A 25 11.34 -15.39 8.33
N HIS A 26 10.77 -15.42 9.53
CA HIS A 26 9.49 -14.75 9.78
C HIS A 26 9.56 -13.22 9.62
N ARG A 27 10.65 -12.58 10.05
CA ARG A 27 10.86 -11.13 9.85
C ARG A 27 11.03 -10.80 8.37
N ASP A 28 11.79 -11.62 7.65
CA ASP A 28 12.03 -11.42 6.22
C ASP A 28 10.77 -11.65 5.40
N LEU A 29 9.97 -12.68 5.74
CA LEU A 29 8.67 -12.93 5.14
C LEU A 29 7.69 -11.77 5.43
N ARG A 30 7.73 -11.19 6.63
CA ARG A 30 6.89 -10.03 6.98
C ARG A 30 7.25 -8.81 6.14
N ARG A 31 8.54 -8.46 6.05
CA ARG A 31 9.04 -7.40 5.18
C ARG A 31 8.73 -7.66 3.70
N ALA A 32 8.93 -8.89 3.24
CA ALA A 32 8.62 -9.26 1.88
C ALA A 32 7.11 -9.13 1.59
N ARG A 33 6.24 -9.52 2.53
CA ARG A 33 4.78 -9.31 2.40
C ARG A 33 4.37 -7.85 2.46
N GLU A 34 5.07 -7.03 3.22
CA GLU A 34 4.89 -5.57 3.23
C GLU A 34 5.32 -4.94 1.89
N HIS A 35 6.32 -5.51 1.20
CA HIS A 35 6.82 -5.04 -0.10
C HIS A 35 6.22 -5.73 -1.34
N VAL A 36 5.55 -6.87 -1.19
CA VAL A 36 4.76 -7.46 -2.27
C VAL A 36 3.52 -6.58 -2.38
N ASP A 37 3.56 -5.59 -3.28
CA ASP A 37 2.45 -4.71 -3.61
C ASP A 37 1.23 -5.55 -3.99
N LEU A 38 0.39 -5.94 -3.02
CA LEU A 38 -0.85 -6.72 -3.20
C LEU A 38 -1.95 -5.89 -3.90
N THR A 39 -1.55 -4.87 -4.65
CA THR A 39 -2.42 -3.93 -5.30
C THR A 39 -2.74 -4.44 -6.70
N MET A 40 -3.91 -4.10 -7.19
CA MET A 40 -4.29 -4.35 -8.57
C MET A 40 -3.37 -3.60 -9.54
N ARG A 41 -2.82 -2.44 -9.13
CA ARG A 41 -1.85 -1.68 -9.92
C ARG A 41 -0.54 -2.44 -10.16
N GLY A 42 -0.01 -3.08 -9.12
CA GLY A 42 1.24 -3.84 -9.22
C GLY A 42 1.08 -5.24 -9.81
N GLN A 43 -0.03 -5.94 -9.49
CA GLN A 43 -0.16 -7.37 -9.77
C GLN A 43 -1.25 -7.74 -10.78
N LEU A 44 -2.09 -6.78 -11.20
CA LEU A 44 -3.28 -7.02 -12.04
C LEU A 44 -4.14 -8.17 -11.50
N ARG A 45 -4.20 -8.30 -10.17
CA ARG A 45 -4.96 -9.31 -9.45
C ARG A 45 -5.69 -8.68 -8.28
N CYS A 46 -6.98 -8.95 -8.16
CA CYS A 46 -7.81 -8.45 -7.08
C CYS A 46 -7.42 -9.11 -5.76
N ARG A 47 -7.04 -8.30 -4.76
CA ARG A 47 -6.72 -8.79 -3.40
C ARG A 47 -7.90 -9.37 -2.64
N ALA A 48 -9.13 -8.97 -2.98
CA ALA A 48 -10.34 -9.46 -2.28
C ALA A 48 -10.81 -10.82 -2.79
N CYS A 49 -10.81 -11.06 -4.12
CA CYS A 49 -11.39 -12.27 -4.70
C CYS A 49 -10.43 -13.06 -5.62
N GLY A 50 -9.20 -12.59 -5.81
CA GLY A 50 -8.18 -13.24 -6.63
C GLY A 50 -8.39 -13.15 -8.15
N CYS A 51 -9.45 -12.50 -8.63
CA CYS A 51 -9.74 -12.30 -10.05
C CYS A 51 -8.62 -11.53 -10.76
N ARG A 52 -8.30 -11.92 -12.01
CA ARG A 52 -7.24 -11.29 -12.85
C ARG A 52 -7.78 -10.39 -13.96
N LYS A 53 -9.11 -10.28 -14.11
CA LYS A 53 -9.73 -9.36 -15.05
C LYS A 53 -9.98 -8.03 -14.35
N ILE A 54 -9.04 -7.11 -14.52
CA ILE A 54 -9.03 -5.80 -13.87
C ILE A 54 -9.30 -4.73 -14.94
N ALA A 55 -10.26 -3.85 -14.67
CA ALA A 55 -10.47 -2.64 -15.45
C ALA A 55 -9.55 -1.55 -14.92
N HIS A 56 -8.91 -0.80 -15.82
CA HIS A 56 -8.05 0.32 -15.47
C HIS A 56 -8.60 1.60 -16.10
N ALA A 57 -9.00 2.54 -15.25
CA ALA A 57 -9.34 3.89 -15.65
C ALA A 57 -8.07 4.74 -15.57
N MET A 58 -7.39 4.92 -16.71
CA MET A 58 -6.18 5.75 -16.83
C MET A 58 -6.41 7.21 -16.43
N LYS A 59 -7.66 7.68 -16.54
CA LYS A 59 -8.12 8.97 -16.07
C LYS A 59 -9.54 8.80 -15.53
N VAL A 60 -9.78 9.23 -14.31
CA VAL A 60 -11.13 9.29 -13.75
C VAL A 60 -11.68 10.68 -14.02
N LEU A 61 -12.86 10.79 -14.63
CA LEU A 61 -13.49 12.08 -14.92
C LEU A 61 -14.39 12.50 -13.76
N ASP A 62 -14.37 13.77 -13.40
CA ASP A 62 -15.35 14.33 -12.47
C ASP A 62 -16.61 14.73 -13.24
N ARG A 63 -17.69 13.99 -13.01
CA ARG A 63 -18.98 14.25 -13.66
C ARG A 63 -19.84 15.25 -12.88
N ALA A 64 -19.51 15.53 -11.62
CA ALA A 64 -20.31 16.37 -10.73
C ALA A 64 -20.27 17.85 -11.16
N ASP A 65 -19.11 18.34 -11.59
CA ASP A 65 -18.93 19.73 -12.05
C ASP A 65 -19.18 19.92 -13.56
N GLY A 66 -19.76 18.91 -14.24
CA GLY A 66 -20.14 19.00 -15.66
C GLY A 66 -18.98 19.03 -16.66
N SER A 67 -17.74 18.90 -16.17
CA SER A 67 -16.52 18.93 -16.97
C SER A 67 -16.12 17.51 -17.39
N LEU A 68 -16.50 17.09 -18.61
CA LEU A 68 -15.97 15.86 -19.21
C LEU A 68 -14.50 15.97 -19.65
N ARG A 69 -13.87 17.14 -19.42
CA ARG A 69 -12.52 17.46 -19.87
C ARG A 69 -11.49 17.28 -18.77
N GLU A 70 -11.86 17.54 -17.53
CA GLU A 70 -10.94 17.53 -16.39
C GLU A 70 -10.98 16.19 -15.66
N GLY A 71 -9.80 15.75 -15.22
CA GLY A 71 -9.66 14.54 -14.43
C GLY A 71 -9.90 14.86 -12.96
N MET A 72 -10.50 13.92 -12.24
CA MET A 72 -10.60 13.96 -10.79
C MET A 72 -9.18 13.94 -10.20
N ALA A 73 -8.97 14.77 -9.18
CA ALA A 73 -7.68 14.94 -8.53
C ALA A 73 -7.85 15.16 -7.02
N LEU A 74 -6.81 14.85 -6.25
CA LEU A 74 -6.85 15.09 -4.80
C LEU A 74 -6.85 16.58 -4.45
N TYR A 75 -6.24 17.42 -5.29
CA TYR A 75 -6.16 18.85 -5.04
C TYR A 75 -6.05 19.63 -6.35
N GLN A 76 -7.00 20.55 -6.56
CA GLN A 76 -6.96 21.53 -7.63
C GLN A 76 -6.73 22.92 -7.02
N PRO A 77 -5.61 23.58 -7.33
CA PRO A 77 -5.41 24.96 -6.90
C PRO A 77 -6.44 25.88 -7.56
N SER A 78 -6.75 26.98 -6.87
CA SER A 78 -7.83 27.92 -7.22
C SER A 78 -7.67 28.61 -8.59
N TRP A 79 -8.74 29.26 -9.07
CA TRP A 79 -8.94 29.98 -10.35
C TRP A 79 -7.77 30.72 -11.01
N TRP A 80 -6.74 31.12 -10.25
CA TRP A 80 -5.53 31.75 -10.78
C TRP A 80 -4.44 30.76 -11.23
N SER A 81 -4.54 29.50 -10.82
CA SER A 81 -3.59 28.44 -11.13
C SER A 81 -4.31 27.28 -11.79
N SER A 82 -4.11 27.11 -13.09
CA SER A 82 -4.71 26.05 -13.89
C SER A 82 -4.07 24.66 -13.69
N LYS A 83 -3.10 24.51 -12.79
CA LYS A 83 -2.37 23.24 -12.61
C LYS A 83 -3.06 22.32 -11.62
N THR A 84 -3.87 21.40 -12.12
CA THR A 84 -4.38 20.25 -11.35
C THR A 84 -3.21 19.42 -10.80
N ARG A 85 -3.29 19.03 -9.52
CA ARG A 85 -2.25 18.22 -8.85
C ARG A 85 -2.86 16.95 -8.30
N GLY A 86 -2.11 15.86 -8.42
CA GLY A 86 -2.57 14.57 -7.92
C GLY A 86 -3.75 13.99 -8.68
N GLU A 87 -3.72 14.05 -10.01
CA GLU A 87 -4.71 13.38 -10.87
C GLU A 87 -4.83 11.89 -10.51
N LEU A 88 -6.06 11.40 -10.53
CA LEU A 88 -6.39 10.04 -10.13
C LEU A 88 -6.52 9.09 -11.32
N GLU A 89 -5.96 7.90 -11.12
CA GLU A 89 -6.30 6.70 -11.87
C GLU A 89 -6.95 5.68 -10.93
N ALA A 90 -7.69 4.73 -11.50
CA ALA A 90 -8.36 3.69 -10.72
C ALA A 90 -8.24 2.31 -11.36
N TYR A 91 -8.11 1.30 -10.50
CA TYR A 91 -8.15 -0.12 -10.88
C TYR A 91 -9.37 -0.77 -10.23
N ALA A 92 -10.23 -1.39 -11.03
CA ALA A 92 -11.47 -1.99 -10.57
C ALA A 92 -11.53 -3.48 -10.90
N CYS A 93 -11.83 -4.31 -9.91
CA CYS A 93 -12.08 -5.72 -10.13
C CYS A 93 -13.42 -5.92 -10.85
N THR A 94 -13.39 -6.50 -12.04
CA THR A 94 -14.61 -6.75 -12.83
C THR A 94 -15.51 -7.86 -12.25
N ARG A 95 -15.05 -8.58 -11.21
CA ARG A 95 -15.82 -9.64 -10.55
C ARG A 95 -16.51 -9.16 -9.28
N CYS A 96 -15.75 -8.61 -8.32
CA CYS A 96 -16.31 -8.24 -7.02
C CYS A 96 -16.47 -6.73 -6.82
N GLY A 97 -16.07 -5.90 -7.79
CA GLY A 97 -16.25 -4.46 -7.72
C GLY A 97 -15.28 -3.72 -6.79
N LEU A 98 -14.31 -4.40 -6.16
CA LEU A 98 -13.26 -3.69 -5.40
C LEU A 98 -12.56 -2.68 -6.30
N VAL A 99 -12.43 -1.43 -5.84
CA VAL A 99 -11.74 -0.35 -6.53
C VAL A 99 -10.54 0.12 -5.71
N GLU A 100 -9.41 0.32 -6.37
CA GLU A 100 -8.22 0.96 -5.81
C GLU A 100 -7.93 2.25 -6.58
N TRP A 101 -7.70 3.32 -5.83
CA TRP A 101 -7.45 4.67 -6.33
C TRP A 101 -5.97 5.03 -6.17
N TRP A 102 -5.40 5.67 -7.17
CA TRP A 102 -3.99 6.01 -7.19
C TRP A 102 -3.79 7.42 -7.72
N VAL A 103 -2.80 8.09 -7.16
CA VAL A 103 -2.27 9.32 -7.74
C VAL A 103 -1.24 8.94 -8.80
N VAL A 104 -1.39 9.48 -10.01
CA VAL A 104 -0.52 9.18 -11.16
C VAL A 104 0.92 9.66 -10.89
N ASP A 105 1.08 10.89 -10.40
CA ASP A 105 2.37 11.45 -9.98
C ASP A 105 2.28 11.98 -8.53
N PRO A 106 2.57 11.14 -7.52
CA PRO A 106 2.54 11.55 -6.13
C PRO A 106 3.52 12.69 -5.82
N LYS A 107 4.59 12.88 -6.61
CA LYS A 107 5.55 13.98 -6.41
C LYS A 107 4.96 15.34 -6.77
N SER A 108 3.87 15.37 -7.54
CA SER A 108 3.11 16.58 -7.83
C SER A 108 2.31 17.10 -6.61
N LEU A 109 2.11 16.26 -5.59
CA LEU A 109 1.44 16.64 -4.35
C LEU A 109 2.38 17.52 -3.53
N GLN A 110 1.99 18.77 -3.32
CA GLN A 110 2.64 19.65 -2.37
C GLN A 110 1.65 19.97 -1.25
N PRO A 111 2.07 19.91 0.02
CA PRO A 111 1.21 20.26 1.15
C PRO A 111 0.52 21.62 0.93
N HIS A 112 -0.74 21.69 1.34
CA HIS A 112 -1.55 22.89 1.40
C HIS A 112 -2.29 22.88 2.73
N ASP A 113 -2.03 23.87 3.58
CA ASP A 113 -2.38 23.87 5.01
C ASP A 113 -3.85 23.52 5.31
N GLU A 114 -4.75 23.85 4.39
CA GLU A 114 -6.20 23.60 4.52
C GLU A 114 -6.68 22.30 3.87
N PHE A 115 -6.12 21.88 2.73
CA PHE A 115 -6.75 20.87 1.85
C PHE A 115 -5.91 19.62 1.64
N LEU A 116 -4.59 19.66 1.87
CA LEU A 116 -3.71 18.52 1.65
C LEU A 116 -2.55 18.54 2.64
N ARG A 117 -2.47 17.53 3.50
CA ARG A 117 -1.36 17.36 4.43
C ARG A 117 -0.70 16.00 4.21
N ILE A 118 0.63 15.94 4.35
CA ILE A 118 1.38 14.68 4.34
C ILE A 118 1.46 14.19 5.77
N ILE A 119 0.95 12.99 6.02
CA ILE A 119 0.98 12.34 7.33
C ILE A 119 2.08 11.27 7.27
N ASP A 120 3.04 11.37 8.20
CA ASP A 120 4.03 10.31 8.41
C ASP A 120 3.46 9.26 9.37
N GLY A 121 3.40 8.01 8.90
CA GLY A 121 2.85 6.89 9.66
C GLY A 121 3.66 6.52 10.91
N GLU A 122 4.90 7.00 11.04
CA GLU A 122 5.71 6.81 12.25
C GLU A 122 5.33 7.77 13.39
N LEU A 123 4.56 8.83 13.11
CA LEU A 123 4.21 9.91 14.05
C LEU A 123 2.73 9.96 14.46
N ALA A 124 1.91 8.97 14.09
CA ALA A 124 0.50 8.91 14.47
C ALA A 124 0.34 8.69 15.99
N GLY A 125 0.31 9.80 16.74
CA GLY A 125 -0.04 9.81 18.16
C GLY A 125 -1.52 9.44 18.38
N PRO A 126 -1.93 9.15 19.63
CA PRO A 126 -3.28 8.69 19.98
C PRO A 126 -4.43 9.67 19.67
N THR A 127 -4.14 10.85 19.12
CA THR A 127 -5.13 11.89 18.77
C THR A 127 -5.31 12.06 17.25
N ASP A 128 -4.76 11.17 16.42
CA ASP A 128 -4.96 11.23 14.97
C ASP A 128 -6.39 10.78 14.59
N PRO A 129 -7.23 11.66 14.01
CA PRO A 129 -8.62 11.34 13.66
C PRO A 129 -8.77 10.36 12.49
N TYR A 130 -7.67 9.94 11.85
CA TYR A 130 -7.70 9.02 10.70
C TYR A 130 -7.21 7.60 11.04
N ARG A 131 -7.26 7.21 12.32
CA ARG A 131 -7.09 5.83 12.77
C ARG A 131 -8.35 5.26 13.41
#